data_AF-A0A950VMA8-F1
#
_entry.id   AF-A0A950VMA8-F1
#
_cell.length_a   1.000
_cell.length_b   1.000
_cell.length_c   1.000
_cell.angle_alpha   90.00
_cell.angle_beta   90.00
_cell.angle_gamma   90.00
#
_symmetry.space_group_name_H-M   'P 1'
#
loop_
_entity.id
_entity.type
_entity.pdbx_description
1 polymer ?
#
loop_
_entity_poly.entity_id
_entity_poly.type
_entity_poly.pdbx_seq_one_letter_code
_entity_poly.pdbx_strand_id
1 'polypeptide(L)'
;MHRRAFLERTGLTFAAAALAQLPIESQVAAQSASDWTSVRALFSLDAGFIHFGGLYLASHPAPVQQAIETHRRGLDSNPVDYLHAQGPVLEASVLRAAAAYLGGSPADIALTDSTTMGLGLLYNGLSLRSDQEILTTTLDFYATHEALRLAGLRSGAVVRQIPLYTDIATVSVDEIVGSVAQALTDRTRVLAVTWVHSSTGLKLPLRAIAQVVQQANAQRDPSQRVLLCVDGVHGFGVEDVSVADLGVDFF
;
A
#
# COMPACT_ATOMS: atom_id res chain seq x y z
N MET A 1 -28.94 8.24 -32.43
CA MET A 1 -28.12 8.99 -31.46
C MET A 1 -27.41 8.00 -30.54
N HIS A 2 -26.09 7.83 -30.70
CA HIS A 2 -25.30 6.83 -29.98
C HIS A 2 -24.90 7.33 -28.58
N ARG A 3 -25.32 6.62 -27.53
CA ARG A 3 -25.05 6.92 -26.11
C ARG A 3 -23.55 7.04 -25.77
N ARG A 4 -22.65 6.48 -26.59
CA ARG A 4 -21.18 6.59 -26.44
C ARG A 4 -20.63 7.98 -26.74
N ALA A 5 -21.20 8.71 -27.68
CA ALA A 5 -20.69 10.03 -28.09
C ALA A 5 -21.03 11.17 -27.11
N PHE A 6 -21.93 10.91 -26.15
CA PHE A 6 -22.34 11.90 -25.15
C PHE A 6 -21.31 12.02 -24.01
N LEU A 7 -20.71 10.91 -23.58
CA LEU A 7 -19.74 10.88 -22.48
C LEU A 7 -18.35 11.42 -22.90
N GLU A 8 -17.97 11.28 -24.17
CA GLU A 8 -16.67 11.79 -24.67
C GLU A 8 -16.62 13.32 -24.74
N ARG A 9 -17.76 14.02 -24.81
CA ARG A 9 -17.81 15.48 -24.98
C ARG A 9 -17.98 16.29 -23.69
N THR A 10 -18.26 15.66 -22.55
CA THR A 10 -18.49 16.38 -21.28
C THR A 10 -17.42 16.12 -20.21
N GLY A 11 -16.48 15.20 -20.45
CA GLY A 11 -15.57 14.70 -19.40
C GLY A 11 -14.23 15.41 -19.21
N LEU A 12 -13.86 16.41 -20.01
CA LEU A 12 -12.44 16.84 -20.10
C LEU A 12 -12.08 18.23 -19.56
N THR A 13 -12.97 18.98 -18.89
CA THR A 13 -12.61 20.37 -18.53
C THR A 13 -13.05 20.94 -17.18
N PHE A 14 -13.59 20.16 -16.22
CA PHE A 14 -14.02 20.77 -14.94
C PHE A 14 -13.56 20.12 -13.62
N ALA A 15 -12.84 18.99 -13.61
CA ALA A 15 -12.47 18.35 -12.35
C ALA A 15 -11.13 18.79 -11.75
N ALA A 16 -10.22 19.40 -12.52
CA ALA A 16 -8.85 19.66 -12.06
C ALA A 16 -8.65 20.99 -11.29
N ALA A 17 -9.58 21.94 -11.37
CA ALA A 17 -9.35 23.30 -10.85
C ALA A 17 -10.05 23.61 -9.51
N ALA A 18 -10.98 22.78 -9.04
CA ALA A 18 -11.81 23.10 -7.89
C ALA A 18 -11.30 22.55 -6.54
N LEU A 19 -10.28 21.68 -6.54
CA LEU A 19 -9.74 21.09 -5.31
C LEU A 19 -8.62 21.91 -4.66
N ALA A 20 -8.18 23.00 -5.29
CA ALA A 20 -6.98 23.75 -4.85
C ALA A 20 -7.24 24.90 -3.85
N GLN A 21 -8.49 25.17 -3.44
CA GLN A 21 -8.81 26.40 -2.70
C GLN A 21 -9.75 26.25 -1.50
N LEU A 22 -9.84 25.07 -0.88
CA LEU A 22 -10.54 24.95 0.40
C LEU A 22 -9.56 25.20 1.56
N PRO A 23 -9.87 26.13 2.48
CA PRO A 23 -9.01 26.44 3.61
C PRO A 23 -8.85 25.22 4.53
N ILE A 24 -7.65 25.13 5.10
CA ILE A 24 -7.23 24.11 6.06
C ILE A 24 -7.98 24.36 7.37
N GLU A 25 -8.96 23.53 7.69
CA GLU A 25 -9.33 23.27 9.09
C GLU A 25 -9.05 21.82 9.41
N SER A 26 -7.76 21.49 9.60
CA SER A 26 -7.38 20.27 10.32
C SER A 26 -7.65 20.50 11.80
N GLN A 27 -8.86 20.19 12.27
CA GLN A 27 -9.18 20.26 13.71
C GLN A 27 -8.59 19.12 14.53
N VAL A 28 -7.81 18.21 13.93
CA VAL A 28 -6.96 17.30 14.69
C VAL A 28 -5.56 17.88 14.67
N ALA A 29 -5.31 18.83 15.58
CA ALA A 29 -3.94 19.20 15.91
C ALA A 29 -3.24 17.90 16.33
N ALA A 30 -2.17 17.52 15.63
CA ALA A 30 -1.27 16.49 16.08
C ALA A 30 -0.72 16.96 17.44
N GLN A 31 -1.31 16.48 18.53
CA GLN A 31 -0.65 16.57 19.82
C GLN A 31 0.63 15.75 19.64
N SER A 32 1.78 16.41 19.62
CA SER A 32 3.04 15.70 19.75
C SER A 32 2.99 15.00 21.09
N ALA A 33 2.71 13.70 21.06
CA ALA A 33 2.76 12.92 22.27
C ALA A 33 4.21 12.97 22.74
N SER A 34 4.45 13.71 23.83
CA SER A 34 5.80 13.92 24.36
C SER A 34 6.37 12.66 25.01
N ASP A 35 5.54 11.64 25.22
CA ASP A 35 5.90 10.38 25.87
C ASP A 35 4.92 9.24 25.52
N TRP A 36 5.38 7.99 25.69
CA TRP A 36 4.60 6.78 25.38
C TRP A 36 3.45 6.49 26.36
N THR A 37 3.47 7.06 27.57
CA THR A 37 2.38 6.90 28.55
C THR A 37 1.14 7.63 28.06
N SER A 38 1.33 8.85 27.56
CA SER A 38 0.29 9.67 26.94
C SER A 38 -0.29 8.98 25.70
N VAL A 39 0.55 8.37 24.85
CA VAL A 39 0.08 7.55 23.72
C VAL A 39 -0.74 6.36 24.19
N ARG A 40 -0.24 5.59 25.17
CA ARG A 40 -0.93 4.41 25.71
C ARG A 40 -2.29 4.77 26.32
N ALA A 41 -2.42 5.94 26.92
CA ALA A 41 -3.67 6.44 27.51
C ALA A 41 -4.76 6.71 26.45
N LEU A 42 -4.41 6.86 25.17
CA LEU A 42 -5.40 6.97 24.09
C LEU A 42 -6.14 5.66 23.82
N PHE A 43 -5.65 4.51 24.31
CA PHE A 43 -6.22 3.20 24.01
C PHE A 43 -6.99 2.65 25.21
N SER A 44 -8.25 2.26 24.96
CA SER A 44 -9.13 1.62 25.94
C SER A 44 -8.87 0.11 26.07
N LEU A 45 -7.61 -0.32 25.96
CA LEU A 45 -7.20 -1.72 26.06
C LEU A 45 -7.37 -2.23 27.50
N ASP A 46 -7.92 -3.44 27.64
CA ASP A 46 -8.08 -4.13 28.93
C ASP A 46 -6.73 -4.27 29.66
N ALA A 47 -6.65 -3.74 30.88
CA ALA A 47 -5.45 -3.75 31.70
C ALA A 47 -5.15 -5.13 32.34
N GLY A 48 -6.09 -6.08 32.25
CA GLY A 48 -5.88 -7.47 32.68
C GLY A 48 -4.99 -8.30 31.75
N PHE A 49 -4.62 -7.75 30.58
CA PHE A 49 -3.82 -8.44 29.57
C PHE A 49 -2.55 -7.66 29.21
N ILE A 50 -1.52 -8.38 28.77
CA ILE A 50 -0.35 -7.81 28.11
C ILE A 50 -0.52 -7.98 26.60
N HIS A 51 -0.75 -6.87 25.90
CA HIS A 51 -1.15 -6.87 24.49
C HIS A 51 0.06 -6.92 23.55
N PHE A 52 0.50 -8.13 23.18
CA PHE A 52 1.58 -8.34 22.18
C PHE A 52 1.05 -8.62 20.75
N GLY A 53 -0.27 -8.62 20.54
CA GLY A 53 -0.92 -8.94 19.26
C GLY A 53 -1.18 -7.75 18.33
N GLY A 54 -0.62 -6.57 18.61
CA GLY A 54 -0.94 -5.33 17.89
C GLY A 54 -0.67 -5.37 16.38
N LEU A 55 0.20 -6.27 15.92
CA LEU A 55 0.49 -6.49 14.50
C LEU A 55 -0.69 -7.10 13.73
N TYR A 56 -1.60 -7.81 14.41
CA TYR A 56 -2.74 -8.47 13.77
C TYR A 56 -3.89 -7.48 13.53
N LEU A 57 -4.21 -6.69 14.55
CA LEU A 57 -5.25 -5.69 14.50
C LEU A 57 -5.04 -4.66 15.60
N ALA A 58 -5.01 -3.38 15.22
CA ALA A 58 -4.89 -2.29 16.16
C ALA A 58 -6.23 -2.02 16.85
N SER A 59 -6.19 -1.73 18.16
CA SER A 59 -7.32 -1.06 18.82
C SER A 59 -7.40 0.38 18.33
N HIS A 60 -8.60 0.90 18.12
CA HIS A 60 -8.77 2.31 17.78
C HIS A 60 -8.34 3.20 18.96
N PRO A 61 -7.45 4.18 18.79
CA PRO A 61 -7.21 5.20 19.82
C PRO A 61 -8.42 6.13 19.93
N ALA A 62 -8.56 6.83 21.06
CA ALA A 62 -9.72 7.66 21.39
C ALA A 62 -10.14 8.65 20.27
N PRO A 63 -9.23 9.35 19.56
CA PRO A 63 -9.61 10.23 18.46
C PRO A 63 -10.30 9.48 17.30
N VAL A 64 -9.85 8.26 16.99
CA VAL A 64 -10.45 7.41 15.94
C VAL A 64 -11.81 6.89 16.40
N GLN A 65 -11.93 6.46 17.66
CA GLN A 65 -13.23 6.05 18.23
C GLN A 65 -14.27 7.18 18.12
N GLN A 66 -13.88 8.41 18.49
CA GLN A 66 -14.76 9.57 18.43
C GLN A 66 -15.17 9.93 17.00
N ALA A 67 -14.25 9.83 16.03
CA ALA A 67 -14.55 10.07 14.62
C ALA A 67 -15.55 9.03 14.09
N ILE A 68 -15.33 7.75 14.37
CA ILE A 68 -16.25 6.66 14.00
C ILE A 68 -17.65 6.91 14.57
N GLU A 69 -17.76 7.23 15.87
CA GLU A 69 -19.06 7.50 16.52
C GLU A 69 -19.77 8.74 15.96
N THR A 70 -19.00 9.73 15.48
CA THR A 70 -19.56 10.92 14.83
C THR A 70 -20.17 10.57 13.47
N HIS A 71 -19.42 9.86 12.63
CA HIS A 71 -19.91 9.47 11.31
C HIS A 71 -21.03 8.43 11.39
N ARG A 72 -20.96 7.50 12.34
CA ARG A 72 -22.04 6.53 12.61
C ARG A 72 -23.36 7.22 12.93
N ARG A 73 -23.36 8.18 13.86
CA ARG A 73 -24.59 8.95 14.20
C ARG A 73 -25.13 9.75 13.03
N GLY A 74 -24.26 10.31 12.18
CA GLY A 74 -24.67 11.02 10.97
C GLY A 74 -25.38 10.10 9.98
N LEU A 75 -24.80 8.92 9.74
CA LEU A 75 -25.38 7.89 8.88
C LEU A 75 -26.69 7.32 9.44
N ASP A 76 -26.78 7.09 10.75
CA ASP A 76 -28.01 6.63 11.42
C ASP A 76 -29.16 7.65 11.29
N SER A 77 -28.82 8.96 11.29
CA SER A 77 -29.80 10.04 11.24
C SER A 77 -30.37 10.30 9.85
N ASN A 78 -29.53 10.32 8.80
CA ASN A 78 -29.94 10.59 7.43
C ASN A 78 -28.85 10.11 6.44
N PRO A 79 -28.82 8.82 6.09
CA PRO A 79 -27.64 8.19 5.48
C PRO A 79 -27.31 8.75 4.09
N VAL A 80 -28.31 8.99 3.25
CA VAL A 80 -28.10 9.41 1.85
C VAL A 80 -27.61 10.85 1.78
N ASP A 81 -28.29 11.78 2.45
CA ASP A 81 -27.88 13.19 2.46
C ASP A 81 -26.54 13.37 3.17
N TYR A 82 -26.29 12.63 4.27
CA TYR A 82 -25.02 12.68 4.97
C TYR A 82 -23.88 12.21 4.07
N LEU A 83 -24.04 11.09 3.36
CA LEU A 83 -23.02 10.57 2.45
C LEU A 83 -22.72 11.57 1.32
N HIS A 84 -23.74 12.16 0.71
CA HIS A 84 -23.55 13.16 -0.34
C HIS A 84 -22.89 14.45 0.17
N ALA A 85 -23.23 14.89 1.38
CA ALA A 85 -22.66 16.09 1.96
C ALA A 85 -21.21 15.89 2.44
N GLN A 86 -20.89 14.74 3.02
CA GLN A 86 -19.62 14.51 3.71
C GLN A 86 -18.62 13.68 2.90
N GLY A 87 -19.09 12.70 2.12
CA GLY A 87 -18.25 11.71 1.43
C GLY A 87 -17.10 12.33 0.63
N PRO A 88 -17.36 13.20 -0.36
CA PRO A 88 -16.30 13.78 -1.19
C PRO A 88 -15.29 14.61 -0.40
N VAL A 89 -15.75 15.33 0.63
CA VAL A 89 -14.91 16.20 1.47
C VAL A 89 -14.00 15.34 2.36
N LEU A 90 -14.55 14.30 2.98
CA LEU A 90 -13.82 13.37 3.82
C LEU A 90 -12.80 12.55 3.02
N GLU A 91 -13.19 12.03 1.85
CA GLU A 91 -12.30 11.28 0.98
C GLU A 91 -11.09 12.13 0.56
N ALA A 92 -11.34 13.36 0.09
CA ALA A 92 -10.27 14.28 -0.26
C ALA A 92 -9.37 14.64 0.94
N SER A 93 -9.95 14.72 2.15
CA SER A 93 -9.19 14.97 3.38
C SER A 93 -8.29 13.79 3.75
N VAL A 94 -8.81 12.56 3.67
CA VAL A 94 -8.05 11.33 3.94
C VAL A 94 -6.90 11.18 2.95
N LEU A 95 -7.15 11.39 1.65
CA LEU A 95 -6.10 11.30 0.62
C LEU A 95 -4.98 12.34 0.85
N ARG A 96 -5.33 13.57 1.27
CA ARG A 96 -4.33 14.59 1.63
C ARG A 96 -3.52 14.19 2.86
N ALA A 97 -4.17 13.70 3.91
CA ALA A 97 -3.48 13.26 5.13
C ALA A 97 -2.56 12.07 4.84
N ALA A 98 -3.02 11.11 4.03
CA ALA A 98 -2.24 9.95 3.62
C ALA A 98 -1.02 10.36 2.79
N ALA A 99 -1.16 11.28 1.82
CA ALA A 99 -0.04 11.79 1.02
C ALA A 99 0.98 12.56 1.89
N ALA A 100 0.52 13.33 2.87
CA ALA A 100 1.41 14.00 3.81
C ALA A 100 2.22 13.01 4.66
N TYR A 101 1.64 11.84 4.98
CA TYR A 101 2.30 10.80 5.78
C TYR A 101 3.24 9.90 4.95
N LEU A 102 2.77 9.46 3.77
CA LEU A 102 3.48 8.55 2.86
C LEU A 102 4.54 9.26 2.01
N GLY A 103 4.41 10.57 1.85
CA GLY A 103 5.03 11.31 0.75
C GLY A 103 4.24 11.17 -0.55
N GLY A 104 4.56 11.99 -1.55
CA GLY A 104 3.92 11.96 -2.87
C GLY A 104 2.65 12.79 -2.99
N SER A 105 1.75 12.41 -3.92
CA SER A 105 0.52 13.14 -4.22
C SER A 105 -0.73 12.38 -3.74
N PRO A 106 -1.80 13.08 -3.31
CA PRO A 106 -3.11 12.46 -3.07
C PRO A 106 -3.63 11.66 -4.28
N ALA A 107 -3.22 12.03 -5.50
CA ALA A 107 -3.60 11.34 -6.73
C ALA A 107 -2.92 9.98 -6.91
N ASP A 108 -1.85 9.70 -6.17
CA ASP A 108 -1.10 8.44 -6.23
C ASP A 108 -1.66 7.39 -5.25
N ILE A 109 -2.69 7.75 -4.47
CA ILE A 109 -3.21 6.94 -3.36
C ILE A 109 -4.61 6.42 -3.71
N ALA A 110 -4.78 5.11 -3.55
CA ALA A 110 -6.08 4.45 -3.60
C ALA A 110 -6.49 3.98 -2.19
N LEU A 111 -7.70 4.33 -1.76
CA LEU A 111 -8.25 3.85 -0.49
C LEU A 111 -8.81 2.43 -0.67
N THR A 112 -8.39 1.52 0.22
CA THR A 112 -8.83 0.12 0.24
C THR A 112 -9.15 -0.29 1.68
N ASP A 113 -9.98 -1.32 1.84
CA ASP A 113 -10.43 -1.83 3.14
C ASP A 113 -9.40 -2.73 3.84
N SER A 114 -8.37 -3.20 3.13
CA SER A 114 -7.30 -4.04 3.69
C SER A 114 -6.13 -4.20 2.72
N THR A 115 -4.97 -4.59 3.25
CA THR A 115 -3.82 -5.04 2.45
C THR A 115 -4.23 -6.14 1.46
N THR A 116 -5.01 -7.12 1.91
CA THR A 116 -5.51 -8.21 1.04
C THR A 116 -6.32 -7.69 -0.15
N MET A 117 -7.18 -6.70 0.06
CA MET A 117 -7.93 -6.09 -1.04
C MET A 117 -7.00 -5.31 -1.97
N GLY A 118 -6.05 -4.52 -1.43
CA GLY A 118 -5.05 -3.81 -2.22
C GLY A 118 -4.22 -4.74 -3.11
N LEU A 119 -3.66 -5.81 -2.53
CA LEU A 119 -2.90 -6.83 -3.25
C LEU A 119 -3.75 -7.52 -4.33
N GLY A 120 -5.00 -7.86 -3.98
CA GLY A 120 -5.97 -8.44 -4.90
C GLY A 120 -6.23 -7.53 -6.10
N LEU A 121 -6.55 -6.25 -5.86
CA LEU A 121 -6.80 -5.24 -6.89
C LEU A 121 -5.57 -5.00 -7.76
N LEU A 122 -4.38 -4.84 -7.16
CA LEU A 122 -3.14 -4.60 -7.87
C LEU A 122 -2.80 -5.76 -8.80
N TYR A 123 -2.52 -6.95 -8.25
CA TYR A 123 -2.03 -8.07 -9.06
C TYR A 123 -3.08 -8.56 -10.06
N ASN A 124 -4.38 -8.43 -9.74
CA ASN A 124 -5.44 -8.79 -10.68
C ASN A 124 -5.79 -7.68 -11.69
N GLY A 125 -5.38 -6.44 -11.43
CA GLY A 125 -5.51 -5.30 -12.34
C GLY A 125 -4.34 -5.14 -13.31
N LEU A 126 -3.17 -5.70 -13.01
CA LEU A 126 -2.01 -5.67 -13.90
C LEU A 126 -2.29 -6.43 -15.21
N SER A 127 -1.97 -5.77 -16.33
CA SER A 127 -2.02 -6.37 -17.67
C SER A 127 -0.77 -7.21 -17.92
N LEU A 128 -0.86 -8.49 -17.55
CA LEU A 128 0.19 -9.50 -17.75
C LEU A 128 -0.09 -10.36 -18.97
N ARG A 129 0.98 -10.79 -19.63
CA ARG A 129 0.93 -11.72 -20.77
C ARG A 129 1.47 -13.09 -20.37
N SER A 130 1.12 -14.12 -21.13
CA SER A 130 1.56 -15.50 -20.87
C SER A 130 3.06 -15.74 -21.10
N ASP A 131 3.74 -14.86 -21.84
CA ASP A 131 5.19 -14.89 -22.02
C ASP A 131 5.95 -14.20 -20.87
N GLN A 132 5.23 -13.59 -19.92
CA GLN A 132 5.81 -12.87 -18.78
C GLN A 132 5.82 -13.70 -17.50
N GLU A 133 6.65 -13.26 -16.56
CA GLU A 133 6.84 -13.87 -15.25
C GLU A 133 6.57 -12.85 -14.13
N ILE A 134 5.91 -13.31 -13.07
CA ILE A 134 5.92 -12.66 -11.76
C ILE A 134 6.94 -13.37 -10.88
N LEU A 135 7.95 -12.64 -10.44
CA LEU A 135 8.92 -13.10 -9.45
C LEU A 135 8.46 -12.65 -8.06
N THR A 136 8.45 -13.58 -7.11
CA THR A 136 8.13 -13.30 -5.70
C THR A 136 9.00 -14.16 -4.79
N THR A 137 8.80 -14.09 -3.48
CA THR A 137 9.64 -14.78 -2.49
C THR A 137 8.85 -15.89 -1.80
N THR A 138 9.59 -16.82 -1.20
CA THR A 138 9.01 -17.89 -0.37
C THR A 138 8.48 -17.41 0.98
N LEU A 139 8.73 -16.14 1.34
CA LEU A 139 8.41 -15.56 2.65
C LEU A 139 7.28 -14.52 2.60
N ASP A 140 6.73 -14.25 1.41
CA ASP A 140 5.59 -13.36 1.28
C ASP A 140 4.36 -13.92 1.99
N PHE A 141 3.50 -13.01 2.45
CA PHE A 141 2.29 -13.41 3.15
C PHE A 141 1.29 -14.14 2.23
N TYR A 142 0.44 -14.97 2.83
CA TYR A 142 -0.58 -15.77 2.13
C TYR A 142 -1.39 -14.94 1.13
N ALA A 143 -1.82 -13.73 1.49
CA ALA A 143 -2.61 -12.87 0.61
C ALA A 143 -1.85 -12.49 -0.67
N THR A 144 -0.54 -12.23 -0.56
CA THR A 144 0.33 -11.95 -1.71
C THR A 144 0.45 -13.18 -2.60
N HIS A 145 0.78 -14.35 -2.03
CA HIS A 145 0.88 -15.58 -2.81
C HIS A 145 -0.41 -15.93 -3.53
N GLU A 146 -1.56 -15.80 -2.88
CA GLU A 146 -2.85 -16.14 -3.47
C GLU A 146 -3.26 -15.13 -4.55
N ALA A 147 -3.06 -13.83 -4.33
CA ALA A 147 -3.32 -12.81 -5.35
C ALA A 147 -2.45 -13.02 -6.60
N LEU A 148 -1.17 -13.37 -6.42
CA LEU A 148 -0.25 -13.69 -7.50
C LEU A 148 -0.66 -14.98 -8.24
N ARG A 149 -1.04 -16.03 -7.51
CA ARG A 149 -1.53 -17.29 -8.10
C ARG A 149 -2.75 -17.04 -9.00
N LEU A 150 -3.71 -16.25 -8.53
CA LEU A 150 -4.90 -15.88 -9.30
C LEU A 150 -4.55 -15.00 -10.51
N ALA A 151 -3.59 -14.08 -10.37
CA ALA A 151 -3.09 -13.28 -11.48
C ALA A 151 -2.42 -14.15 -12.57
N GLY A 152 -1.61 -15.13 -12.17
CA GLY A 152 -1.01 -16.12 -13.07
C GLY A 152 -2.07 -16.97 -13.79
N LEU A 153 -3.07 -17.49 -13.06
CA LEU A 153 -4.16 -18.25 -13.67
C LEU A 153 -4.98 -17.45 -14.69
N ARG A 154 -5.24 -16.16 -14.42
CA ARG A 154 -6.01 -15.29 -15.32
C ARG A 154 -5.22 -14.95 -16.60
N SER A 155 -3.94 -14.64 -16.45
CA SER A 155 -3.11 -14.12 -17.55
C SER A 155 -2.31 -15.18 -18.30
N GLY A 156 -2.13 -16.36 -17.71
CA GLY A 156 -1.18 -17.37 -18.17
C GLY A 156 0.28 -17.06 -17.81
N ALA A 157 0.57 -15.97 -17.09
CA ALA A 157 1.91 -15.64 -16.64
C ALA A 157 2.42 -16.65 -15.61
N VAL A 158 3.72 -16.94 -15.64
CA VAL A 158 4.36 -17.83 -14.67
C VAL A 158 4.58 -17.08 -13.35
N VAL A 159 4.18 -17.68 -12.23
CA VAL A 159 4.53 -17.20 -10.89
C VAL A 159 5.70 -18.04 -10.37
N ARG A 160 6.82 -17.39 -10.08
CA ARG A 160 8.03 -18.06 -9.58
C ARG A 160 8.43 -17.50 -8.23
N GLN A 161 8.68 -18.39 -7.27
CA GLN A 161 9.13 -18.04 -5.93
C GLN A 161 10.62 -18.33 -5.78
N ILE A 162 11.34 -17.46 -5.05
CA ILE A 162 12.74 -17.67 -4.67
C ILE A 162 12.95 -17.53 -3.16
N PRO A 163 13.91 -18.25 -2.56
CA PRO A 163 14.47 -17.84 -1.29
C PRO A 163 15.28 -16.53 -1.48
N LEU A 164 15.24 -15.65 -0.49
CA LEU A 164 16.06 -14.43 -0.47
C LEU A 164 17.39 -14.61 0.27
N TYR A 165 17.50 -15.64 1.09
CA TYR A 165 18.65 -15.92 1.92
C TYR A 165 18.62 -17.38 2.37
N THR A 166 19.75 -17.87 2.86
CA THR A 166 19.91 -19.26 3.34
C THR A 166 19.59 -19.40 4.82
N ASP A 167 20.12 -18.49 5.65
CA ASP A 167 19.93 -18.48 7.10
C ASP A 167 19.65 -17.05 7.57
N ILE A 168 18.55 -16.87 8.31
CA ILE A 168 18.15 -15.57 8.84
C ILE A 168 19.13 -15.03 9.88
N ALA A 169 19.86 -15.90 10.60
CA ALA A 169 20.82 -15.47 11.61
C ALA A 169 22.05 -14.79 10.99
N THR A 170 22.35 -15.09 9.73
CA THR A 170 23.52 -14.57 9.00
C THR A 170 23.15 -13.73 7.78
N VAL A 171 21.85 -13.46 7.57
CA VAL A 171 21.36 -12.76 6.38
C VAL A 171 22.02 -11.39 6.26
N SER A 172 22.37 -11.03 5.03
CA SER A 172 22.93 -9.73 4.69
C SER A 172 22.16 -9.04 3.57
N VAL A 173 22.34 -7.72 3.47
CA VAL A 173 21.79 -6.94 2.35
C VAL A 173 22.31 -7.47 1.01
N ASP A 174 23.61 -7.76 0.92
CA ASP A 174 24.25 -8.25 -0.30
C ASP A 174 23.71 -9.62 -0.74
N GLU A 175 23.40 -10.51 0.21
CA GLU A 175 22.77 -11.80 -0.08
C GLU A 175 21.37 -11.59 -0.69
N ILE A 176 20.51 -10.81 -0.03
CA ILE A 176 19.14 -10.53 -0.49
C ILE A 176 19.15 -9.91 -1.89
N VAL A 177 19.97 -8.87 -2.07
CA VAL A 177 20.07 -8.11 -3.32
C VAL A 177 20.66 -8.99 -4.42
N GLY A 178 21.66 -9.82 -4.10
CA GLY A 178 22.26 -10.80 -5.01
C GLY A 178 21.25 -11.87 -5.46
N SER A 179 20.44 -12.42 -4.54
CA SER A 179 19.39 -13.39 -4.88
C SER A 179 18.34 -12.79 -5.81
N VAL A 180 17.92 -11.54 -5.57
CA VAL A 180 17.01 -10.83 -6.49
C VAL A 180 17.65 -10.63 -7.85
N ALA A 181 18.87 -10.09 -7.90
CA ALA A 181 19.58 -9.79 -9.15
C ALA A 181 19.77 -11.03 -10.02
N GLN A 182 20.18 -12.16 -9.42
CA GLN A 182 20.36 -13.43 -10.12
C GLN A 182 19.05 -14.04 -10.61
N ALA A 183 17.95 -13.76 -9.93
CA ALA A 183 16.65 -14.28 -10.28
C ALA A 183 15.92 -13.45 -11.34
N LEU A 184 16.25 -12.17 -11.54
CA LEU A 184 15.62 -11.37 -12.58
C LEU A 184 15.96 -11.94 -13.98
N THR A 185 14.94 -12.10 -14.82
CA THR A 185 15.09 -12.55 -16.21
C THR A 185 14.42 -11.57 -17.16
N ASP A 186 14.71 -11.63 -18.46
CA ASP A 186 14.06 -10.77 -19.47
C ASP A 186 12.52 -10.93 -19.51
N ARG A 187 11.99 -12.04 -18.99
CA ARG A 187 10.54 -12.29 -18.88
C ARG A 187 9.92 -11.70 -17.62
N THR A 188 10.72 -11.37 -16.60
CA THR A 188 10.20 -10.84 -15.33
C THR A 188 9.54 -9.50 -15.59
N ARG A 189 8.24 -9.40 -15.31
CA ARG A 189 7.44 -8.17 -15.43
C ARG A 189 7.11 -7.57 -14.07
N VAL A 190 7.00 -8.39 -13.04
CA VAL A 190 6.69 -7.98 -11.67
C VAL A 190 7.69 -8.63 -10.72
N LEU A 191 8.26 -7.84 -9.82
CA LEU A 191 8.90 -8.31 -8.60
C LEU A 191 8.00 -7.94 -7.43
N ALA A 192 7.40 -8.95 -6.80
CA ALA A 192 6.51 -8.81 -5.65
C ALA A 192 7.24 -9.26 -4.37
N VAL A 193 7.40 -8.35 -3.41
CA VAL A 193 8.12 -8.62 -2.15
C VAL A 193 7.38 -8.04 -0.95
N THR A 194 7.54 -8.62 0.23
CA THR A 194 6.98 -8.12 1.49
C THR A 194 8.07 -7.38 2.25
N TRP A 195 7.82 -6.15 2.65
CA TRP A 195 8.85 -5.31 3.26
C TRP A 195 9.31 -5.84 4.62
N VAL A 196 8.38 -6.15 5.52
CA VAL A 196 8.67 -6.73 6.83
C VAL A 196 7.93 -8.05 6.94
N HIS A 197 8.65 -9.16 6.99
CA HIS A 197 8.06 -10.49 7.03
C HIS A 197 7.39 -10.74 8.39
N SER A 198 6.09 -11.01 8.38
CA SER A 198 5.31 -11.28 9.61
C SER A 198 5.76 -12.54 10.36
N SER A 199 6.30 -13.52 9.65
CA SER A 199 6.74 -14.81 10.21
C SER A 199 8.11 -14.75 10.87
N THR A 200 8.98 -13.82 10.47
CA THR A 200 10.37 -13.77 10.94
C THR A 200 10.81 -12.44 11.52
N GLY A 201 10.08 -11.35 11.26
CA GLY A 201 10.46 -9.99 11.62
C GLY A 201 11.56 -9.39 10.73
N LEU A 202 12.04 -10.09 9.71
CA LEU A 202 13.07 -9.57 8.81
C LEU A 202 12.53 -8.40 7.99
N LYS A 203 13.26 -7.29 7.98
CA LYS A 203 12.99 -6.12 7.14
C LYS A 203 13.88 -6.13 5.90
N LEU A 204 13.28 -6.06 4.71
CA LEU A 204 14.00 -6.03 3.45
C LEU A 204 14.63 -4.65 3.15
N PRO A 205 15.81 -4.61 2.53
CA PRO A 205 16.48 -3.38 2.13
C PRO A 205 15.88 -2.82 0.83
N LEU A 206 14.65 -2.29 0.89
CA LEU A 206 13.88 -1.90 -0.30
C LEU A 206 14.63 -0.95 -1.24
N ARG A 207 15.38 0.03 -0.72
CA ARG A 207 16.17 0.96 -1.55
C ARG A 207 17.24 0.23 -2.37
N ALA A 208 17.89 -0.78 -1.81
CA ALA A 208 18.90 -1.57 -2.51
C ALA A 208 18.26 -2.51 -3.53
N ILE A 209 17.09 -3.09 -3.21
CA ILE A 209 16.29 -3.89 -4.16
C ILE A 209 15.83 -3.01 -5.33
N ALA A 210 15.34 -1.80 -5.05
CA ALA A 210 14.92 -0.84 -6.07
C ALA A 210 16.07 -0.45 -7.01
N GLN A 211 17.30 -0.30 -6.48
CA GLN A 211 18.49 -0.06 -7.30
C GLN A 211 18.78 -1.23 -8.25
N VAL A 212 18.67 -2.48 -7.79
CA VAL A 212 18.82 -3.66 -8.68
C VAL A 212 17.75 -3.68 -9.76
N VAL A 213 16.49 -3.40 -9.40
CA VAL A 213 15.39 -3.32 -10.37
C VAL A 213 15.64 -2.20 -11.39
N GLN A 214 16.11 -1.03 -10.94
CA GLN A 214 16.44 0.09 -11.81
C GLN A 214 17.57 -0.25 -12.78
N GLN A 215 18.63 -0.90 -12.31
CA GLN A 215 19.74 -1.36 -13.15
C GLN A 215 19.26 -2.38 -14.20
N ALA A 216 18.42 -3.33 -13.80
CA ALA A 216 17.81 -4.28 -14.73
C ALA A 216 16.89 -3.61 -15.75
N ASN A 217 16.21 -2.53 -15.37
CA ASN A 217 15.32 -1.75 -16.23
C ASN A 217 16.06 -0.83 -17.20
N ALA A 218 17.32 -0.45 -16.93
CA ALA A 218 18.09 0.47 -17.77
C ALA A 218 18.30 -0.03 -19.21
N GLN A 219 18.25 -1.35 -19.42
CA GLN A 219 18.42 -2.00 -20.73
C GLN A 219 17.11 -2.53 -21.32
N ARG A 220 15.97 -2.30 -20.65
CA ARG A 220 14.66 -2.82 -21.07
C ARG A 220 13.89 -1.79 -21.85
N ASP A 221 13.06 -2.27 -22.77
CA ASP A 221 11.97 -1.45 -23.31
C ASP A 221 11.08 -0.97 -22.13
N PRO A 222 10.71 0.33 -22.07
CA PRO A 222 9.86 0.85 -20.99
C PRO A 222 8.54 0.09 -20.81
N SER A 223 7.98 -0.48 -21.88
CA SER A 223 6.79 -1.33 -21.83
C SER A 223 7.03 -2.70 -21.20
N GLN A 224 8.29 -3.14 -21.08
CA GLN A 224 8.72 -4.43 -20.52
C GLN A 224 9.51 -4.28 -19.21
N ARG A 225 9.60 -3.07 -18.64
CA ARG A 225 10.25 -2.85 -17.33
C ARG A 225 9.70 -3.78 -16.25
N VAL A 226 10.53 -4.18 -15.30
CA VAL A 226 10.10 -4.81 -14.05
C VAL A 226 9.41 -3.74 -13.20
N LEU A 227 8.21 -4.06 -12.71
CA LEU A 227 7.50 -3.30 -11.69
C LEU A 227 7.87 -3.85 -10.31
N LEU A 228 8.31 -2.98 -9.39
CA LEU A 228 8.56 -3.36 -8.01
C LEU A 228 7.29 -3.10 -7.17
N CYS A 229 6.61 -4.19 -6.81
CA CYS A 229 5.42 -4.17 -5.96
C CYS A 229 5.79 -4.64 -4.55
N VAL A 230 5.41 -3.88 -3.54
CA VAL A 230 5.75 -4.15 -2.15
C VAL A 230 4.48 -4.37 -1.32
N ASP A 231 4.44 -5.42 -0.50
CA ASP A 231 3.53 -5.49 0.63
C ASP A 231 4.20 -4.80 1.83
N GLY A 232 3.78 -3.57 2.12
CA GLY A 232 4.39 -2.71 3.12
C GLY A 232 3.82 -2.81 4.54
N VAL A 233 2.81 -3.66 4.78
CA VAL A 233 1.90 -3.51 5.93
C VAL A 233 2.59 -3.49 7.30
N HIS A 234 3.62 -4.30 7.50
CA HIS A 234 4.31 -4.41 8.80
C HIS A 234 5.45 -3.41 9.02
N GLY A 235 5.86 -2.68 7.97
CA GLY A 235 6.72 -1.50 8.14
C GLY A 235 5.92 -0.20 8.23
N PHE A 236 4.70 -0.18 7.69
CA PHE A 236 3.83 1.00 7.68
C PHE A 236 3.35 1.34 9.10
N GLY A 237 3.56 2.59 9.53
CA GLY A 237 3.27 3.02 10.91
C GLY A 237 4.39 2.73 11.93
N VAL A 238 5.49 2.09 11.51
CA VAL A 238 6.61 1.70 12.37
C VAL A 238 7.91 2.36 11.93
N GLU A 239 8.23 2.23 10.65
CA GLU A 239 9.48 2.70 10.07
C GLU A 239 9.37 4.17 9.65
N ASP A 240 10.34 4.99 10.08
CA ASP A 240 10.39 6.41 9.74
C ASP A 240 10.99 6.62 8.35
N VAL A 241 10.17 6.33 7.32
CA VAL A 241 10.53 6.53 5.92
C VAL A 241 9.36 7.12 5.14
N SER A 242 9.68 8.04 4.24
CA SER A 242 8.79 8.43 3.15
C SER A 242 8.74 7.30 2.12
N VAL A 243 7.55 6.71 1.94
CA VAL A 243 7.30 5.61 1.00
C VAL A 243 7.58 6.04 -0.43
N ALA A 244 7.23 7.29 -0.78
CA ALA A 244 7.50 7.87 -2.08
C ALA A 244 9.00 7.87 -2.45
N ASP A 245 9.89 7.86 -1.45
CA ASP A 245 11.34 7.87 -1.67
C ASP A 245 11.95 6.46 -1.79
N LEU A 246 11.18 5.38 -1.61
CA LEU A 246 11.71 4.01 -1.60
C LEU A 246 12.08 3.47 -2.99
N GLY A 247 11.65 4.13 -4.06
CA GLY A 247 11.90 3.69 -5.44
C GLY A 247 11.04 2.49 -5.85
N VAL A 248 9.88 2.33 -5.22
CA VAL A 248 8.89 1.27 -5.48
C VAL A 248 7.83 1.78 -6.45
N ASP A 249 7.26 0.91 -7.28
CA ASP A 249 6.17 1.26 -8.20
C ASP A 249 4.80 1.18 -7.53
N PHE A 250 4.63 0.21 -6.63
CA PHE A 250 3.43 0.02 -5.80
C PHE A 250 3.84 -0.39 -4.39
N PHE A 251 3.17 0.14 -3.38
CA PHE A 251 3.40 -0.10 -1.95
C PHE A 251 2.10 -0.50 -1.25
#